data_AF-A0A2V9T588-F1
#
_entry.id   AF-A0A2V9T588-F1
#
_cell.length_a   1.000
_cell.length_b   1.000
_cell.length_c   1.000
_cell.angle_alpha   90.00
_cell.angle_beta   90.00
_cell.angle_gamma   90.00
#
_symmetry.space_group_name_H-M   'P 1'
#
loop_
_entity.id
_entity.type
_entity.pdbx_description
1 polymer ?
#
loop_
_entity_poly.entity_id
_entity_poly.type
_entity_poly.pdbx_seq_one_letter_code
_entity_poly.pdbx_strand_id
1 'polypeptide(L)'
;MDRDSINGYVAPANFVHDSKLELLNTAGNVVAIELRDIKGVYFVREFGDSDSLSRKTFTSRPRTEGLWVRLKFKDNEVLEGMMPNDLSLTTAEGFLINPPDMRSNTQRIFVPRSALSSLTVLAVIGATRRRRKGALMDTRQVQLFGE
;
A
#
# COMPACT_ATOMS: atom_id res chain seq x y z
N MET A 1 -12.64 13.53 18.39
CA MET A 1 -13.28 12.21 18.21
C MET A 1 -12.23 11.19 18.52
N ASP A 2 -12.34 10.54 19.67
CA ASP A 2 -11.45 9.45 20.05
C ASP A 2 -11.60 8.34 19.02
N ARG A 3 -10.47 7.94 18.43
CA ARG A 3 -10.42 6.82 17.49
C ARG A 3 -10.04 5.60 18.31
N ASP A 4 -11.01 4.74 18.62
CA ASP A 4 -10.70 3.45 19.22
C ASP A 4 -9.93 2.58 18.22
N SER A 5 -8.86 1.97 18.70
CA SER A 5 -8.01 1.07 17.92
C SER A 5 -8.15 -0.35 18.47
N ILE A 6 -8.33 -1.32 17.58
CA ILE A 6 -8.44 -2.74 17.96
C ILE A 6 -7.23 -3.47 17.37
N ASN A 7 -6.46 -4.11 18.25
CA ASN A 7 -5.31 -4.92 17.87
C ASN A 7 -5.72 -6.38 17.65
N GLY A 8 -5.18 -6.98 16.61
CA GLY A 8 -5.44 -8.38 16.28
C GLY A 8 -4.83 -8.82 14.98
N TYR A 9 -5.10 -10.06 14.63
CA TYR A 9 -4.58 -10.75 13.46
C TYR A 9 -5.69 -10.96 12.44
N VAL A 10 -5.33 -10.94 11.16
CA VAL A 10 -6.28 -11.15 10.07
C VAL A 10 -5.80 -12.24 9.13
N ALA A 11 -6.71 -12.85 8.38
CA ALA A 11 -6.36 -13.84 7.37
C ALA A 11 -5.54 -13.18 6.22
N PRO A 12 -4.40 -13.77 5.79
CA PRO A 12 -3.52 -13.14 4.80
C PRO A 12 -4.18 -12.85 3.43
N ALA A 13 -5.11 -13.70 3.00
CA ALA A 13 -5.66 -13.67 1.64
C ALA A 13 -7.15 -13.34 1.55
N ASN A 14 -7.84 -13.12 2.68
CA ASN A 14 -9.29 -12.83 2.66
C ASN A 14 -9.79 -12.20 3.98
N PHE A 15 -9.12 -11.14 4.45
CA PHE A 15 -9.50 -10.48 5.70
C PHE A 15 -10.74 -9.58 5.58
N VAL A 16 -11.25 -9.38 4.36
CA VAL A 16 -12.47 -8.63 4.08
C VAL A 16 -13.45 -9.54 3.38
N HIS A 17 -14.63 -9.71 3.95
CA HIS A 17 -15.73 -10.49 3.37
C HIS A 17 -17.06 -9.80 3.70
N ASP A 18 -17.99 -9.75 2.74
CA ASP A 18 -19.32 -9.17 2.90
C ASP A 18 -19.32 -7.75 3.50
N SER A 19 -18.39 -6.93 3.01
CA SER A 19 -18.15 -5.55 3.47
C SER A 19 -17.83 -5.43 4.97
N LYS A 20 -17.33 -6.51 5.58
CA LYS A 20 -16.82 -6.56 6.95
C LYS A 20 -15.37 -6.99 6.93
N LEU A 21 -14.61 -6.47 7.89
CA LEU A 21 -13.27 -6.94 8.21
C LEU A 21 -13.36 -7.89 9.38
N GLU A 22 -12.81 -9.08 9.22
CA GLU A 22 -12.69 -10.07 10.28
C GLU A 22 -11.29 -10.02 10.89
N LEU A 23 -11.24 -9.96 12.23
CA LEU A 23 -10.00 -10.03 12.98
C LEU A 23 -10.11 -11.01 14.15
N LEU A 24 -9.02 -11.69 14.44
CA LEU A 24 -8.82 -12.41 15.70
C LEU A 24 -8.12 -11.45 16.67
N ASN A 25 -8.84 -10.97 17.67
CA ASN A 25 -8.27 -10.02 18.63
C ASN A 25 -7.26 -10.70 19.58
N THR A 26 -6.51 -9.91 20.34
CA THR A 26 -5.51 -10.42 21.30
C THR A 26 -6.11 -11.18 22.48
N ALA A 27 -7.42 -11.09 22.71
CA ALA A 27 -8.14 -11.87 23.71
C ALA A 27 -8.61 -13.25 23.18
N GLY A 28 -8.36 -13.57 21.92
CA GLY A 28 -8.73 -14.84 21.30
C GLY A 28 -10.14 -14.90 20.72
N ASN A 29 -10.83 -13.75 20.60
CA ASN A 29 -12.16 -13.66 20.02
C ASN A 29 -12.11 -13.21 18.56
N VAL A 30 -12.96 -13.81 17.73
CA VAL A 30 -13.17 -13.33 16.35
C VAL A 30 -14.16 -12.16 16.39
N VAL A 31 -13.75 -11.03 15.82
CA VAL A 31 -14.53 -9.79 15.74
C VAL A 31 -14.69 -9.41 14.27
N ALA A 32 -15.92 -9.10 13.86
CA ALA A 32 -16.23 -8.58 12.54
C ALA A 32 -16.65 -7.11 12.64
N ILE A 33 -16.01 -6.24 11.88
CA ILE A 33 -16.25 -4.79 11.89
C ILE A 33 -16.65 -4.34 10.50
N GLU A 34 -17.69 -3.52 10.36
CA GLU A 34 -18.11 -3.03 9.05
C GLU A 34 -17.10 -2.06 8.45
N LEU A 35 -16.79 -2.22 7.16
CA LEU A 35 -15.81 -1.37 6.47
C LEU A 35 -16.17 0.11 6.48
N ARG A 36 -17.45 0.46 6.62
CA ARG A 36 -17.90 1.86 6.70
C ARG A 36 -17.46 2.55 8.00
N ASP A 37 -17.21 1.77 9.05
CA ASP A 37 -16.79 2.26 10.37
C ASP A 37 -15.27 2.22 10.52
N ILE A 38 -14.55 1.64 9.56
CA ILE A 38 -13.10 1.52 9.56
C ILE A 38 -12.49 2.68 8.77
N LYS A 39 -11.64 3.46 9.43
CA LYS A 39 -10.82 4.47 8.75
C LYS A 39 -9.68 3.85 7.94
N GLY A 40 -8.95 2.92 8.55
CA GLY A 40 -7.78 2.29 7.96
C GLY A 40 -7.28 1.15 8.83
N VAL A 41 -6.65 0.17 8.18
CA VAL A 41 -6.10 -1.02 8.81
C VAL A 41 -4.59 -0.97 8.64
N TYR A 42 -3.87 -0.96 9.75
CA TYR A 42 -2.43 -0.77 9.78
C TYR A 42 -1.76 -2.11 10.07
N PHE A 43 -1.03 -2.64 9.09
CA PHE A 43 -0.26 -3.86 9.28
C PHE A 43 1.09 -3.50 9.90
N VAL A 44 1.32 -3.95 11.13
CA VAL A 44 2.46 -3.56 11.95
C VAL A 44 3.43 -4.73 12.19
N ARG A 45 4.68 -4.44 12.57
CA ARG A 45 5.63 -5.48 13.01
C ARG A 45 5.25 -6.02 14.38
N GLU A 46 4.81 -5.13 15.26
CA GLU A 46 4.48 -5.40 16.65
C GLU A 46 3.31 -4.53 17.08
N PHE A 47 2.45 -5.03 17.97
CA PHE A 47 1.41 -4.21 18.58
C PHE A 47 2.06 -3.27 19.59
N GLY A 48 1.85 -1.97 19.44
CA GLY A 48 2.28 -0.96 20.39
C GLY A 48 1.17 0.03 20.65
N ASP A 49 1.48 1.09 21.39
CA ASP A 49 0.60 2.25 21.48
C ASP A 49 0.29 2.76 20.08
N SER A 50 -0.92 3.31 19.92
CA SER A 50 -1.50 3.78 18.65
C SER A 50 -0.67 4.91 18.04
N ASP A 51 0.52 4.58 17.56
CA ASP A 51 1.47 5.56 17.13
C ASP A 51 1.03 6.01 15.75
N SER A 52 0.42 7.19 15.74
CA SER A 52 0.08 7.88 14.52
C SER A 52 1.27 7.85 13.58
N LEU A 53 1.06 7.54 12.30
CA LEU A 53 2.11 7.52 11.29
C LEU A 53 3.06 8.71 11.47
N SER A 54 4.32 8.41 11.82
CA SER A 54 5.41 9.39 11.99
C SER A 54 5.49 10.37 10.81
N ARG A 55 5.21 9.85 9.62
CA ARG A 55 5.16 10.60 8.37
C ARG A 55 3.96 10.18 7.55
N LYS A 56 3.16 11.16 7.15
CA LYS A 56 1.95 10.97 6.32
C LYS A 56 2.13 11.41 4.87
N THR A 57 3.20 12.12 4.51
CA THR A 57 3.48 12.55 3.14
C THR A 57 4.93 12.29 2.76
N PHE A 58 5.23 12.17 1.47
CA PHE A 58 6.61 12.08 1.02
C PHE A 58 7.25 13.46 0.98
N THR A 59 8.48 13.57 1.49
CA THR A 59 9.28 14.81 1.40
C THR A 59 9.94 14.99 0.03
N SER A 60 10.06 13.91 -0.73
CA SER A 60 10.66 13.88 -2.07
C SER A 60 10.05 12.75 -2.89
N ARG A 61 10.24 12.77 -4.21
CA ARG A 61 9.67 11.76 -5.11
C ARG A 61 10.13 10.34 -4.70
N PRO A 62 9.20 9.40 -4.43
CA PRO A 62 9.56 8.03 -4.08
C PRO A 62 10.37 7.35 -5.19
N ARG A 63 11.22 6.40 -4.79
CA ARG A 63 12.08 5.62 -5.72
C ARG A 63 11.51 4.24 -6.04
N THR A 64 10.60 3.75 -5.20
CA THR A 64 9.93 2.46 -5.39
C THR A 64 8.98 2.54 -6.56
N GLU A 65 8.95 1.49 -7.38
CA GLU A 65 8.05 1.42 -8.51
C GLU A 65 6.58 1.31 -8.07
N GLY A 66 5.69 1.91 -8.84
CA GLY A 66 4.26 1.93 -8.59
C GLY A 66 3.64 3.31 -8.78
N LEU A 67 2.44 3.47 -8.25
CA LEU A 67 1.69 4.71 -8.24
C LEU A 67 1.96 5.45 -6.94
N TRP A 68 2.48 6.67 -7.03
CA TRP A 68 2.48 7.58 -5.89
C TRP A 68 1.11 8.22 -5.79
N VAL A 69 0.38 7.92 -4.72
CA VAL A 69 -0.99 8.36 -4.52
C VAL A 69 -1.11 9.25 -3.30
N ARG A 70 -2.07 10.18 -3.34
CA ARG A 70 -2.56 10.96 -2.21
C ARG A 70 -4.00 10.55 -1.91
N LEU A 71 -4.23 10.15 -0.67
CA LEU A 71 -5.51 9.76 -0.13
C LEU A 71 -6.01 10.89 0.77
N LYS A 72 -7.20 11.42 0.47
CA LYS A 72 -7.91 12.35 1.35
C LYS A 72 -9.02 11.58 2.03
N PHE A 73 -9.00 11.55 3.36
CA PHE A 73 -10.02 10.91 4.17
C PHE A 73 -11.25 11.81 4.33
N LYS A 74 -12.38 11.24 4.75
CA LYS A 74 -13.61 12.00 5.05
C LYS A 74 -13.46 12.96 6.22
N ASP A 75 -12.53 12.70 7.13
CA ASP A 75 -12.19 13.58 8.24
C ASP A 75 -11.11 14.63 7.91
N ASN A 76 -10.90 14.88 6.62
CA ASN A 76 -9.92 15.82 6.06
C ASN A 76 -8.45 15.47 6.32
N GLU A 77 -8.14 14.32 6.91
CA GLU A 77 -6.76 13.83 6.99
C GLU A 77 -6.23 13.49 5.59
N VAL A 78 -4.93 13.70 5.39
CA VAL A 78 -4.24 13.37 4.14
C VAL A 78 -3.11 12.38 4.43
N LEU A 79 -3.04 11.34 3.60
CA LEU A 79 -1.98 10.35 3.59
C LEU A 79 -1.49 10.15 2.16
N GLU A 80 -0.19 10.10 1.97
CA GLU A 80 0.42 9.65 0.74
C GLU A 80 0.99 8.25 0.92
N GLY A 81 0.99 7.48 -0.15
CA GLY A 81 1.52 6.14 -0.15
C GLY A 81 1.95 5.71 -1.54
N MET A 82 2.72 4.62 -1.58
CA MET A 82 3.02 3.91 -2.81
C MET A 82 2.03 2.75 -2.98
N MET A 83 1.33 2.71 -4.10
CA MET A 83 0.42 1.63 -4.47
C MET A 83 1.03 0.83 -5.63
N PRO A 84 0.97 -0.51 -5.64
CA PRO A 84 1.35 -1.29 -6.80
C PRO A 84 0.55 -0.87 -8.03
N ASN A 85 1.20 -0.76 -9.20
CA ASN A 85 0.51 -0.49 -10.46
C ASN A 85 -0.03 -1.81 -11.05
N ASP A 86 -0.85 -2.50 -10.28
CA ASP A 86 -1.44 -3.79 -10.64
C ASP A 86 -2.94 -3.74 -10.33
N LEU A 87 -3.74 -3.83 -11.38
CA LEU A 87 -5.20 -3.79 -11.28
C LEU A 87 -5.75 -5.01 -10.53
N SER A 88 -5.04 -6.14 -10.52
CA SER A 88 -5.44 -7.32 -9.75
C SER A 88 -5.36 -7.12 -8.23
N LEU A 89 -4.52 -6.18 -7.79
CA LEU A 89 -4.34 -5.82 -6.38
C LEU A 89 -5.25 -4.66 -5.95
N THR A 90 -6.05 -4.13 -6.89
CA THR A 90 -7.07 -3.12 -6.60
C THR A 90 -8.41 -3.81 -6.34
N THR A 91 -8.69 -4.12 -5.08
CA THR A 91 -9.96 -4.74 -4.68
C THR A 91 -11.10 -3.71 -4.72
N ALA A 92 -12.33 -4.16 -4.93
CA ALA A 92 -13.52 -3.30 -4.84
C ALA A 92 -13.62 -2.58 -3.47
N GLU A 93 -13.26 -3.32 -2.41
CA GLU A 93 -13.40 -2.92 -1.01
C GLU A 93 -12.46 -1.78 -0.57
N GLY A 94 -11.29 -1.63 -1.21
CA GLY A 94 -10.30 -0.66 -0.77
C GLY A 94 -8.95 -0.77 -1.46
N PHE A 95 -7.96 -0.10 -0.87
CA PHE A 95 -6.62 0.04 -1.45
C PHE A 95 -5.54 -0.39 -0.46
N LEU A 96 -4.57 -1.17 -0.93
CA LEU A 96 -3.35 -1.49 -0.19
C LEU A 96 -2.23 -0.53 -0.59
N ILE A 97 -1.69 0.20 0.38
CA ILE A 97 -0.61 1.17 0.17
C ILE A 97 0.58 0.87 1.09
N ASN A 98 1.76 1.27 0.63
CA ASN A 98 2.96 1.36 1.44
C ASN A 98 3.10 2.78 2.00
N PRO A 99 3.28 2.95 3.31
CA PRO A 99 3.50 4.27 3.91
C PRO A 99 4.83 4.88 3.46
N PRO A 100 4.99 6.21 3.60
CA PRO A 100 6.20 6.91 3.18
C PRO A 100 7.42 6.66 4.07
N ASP A 101 7.21 6.19 5.30
CA ASP A 101 8.27 5.80 6.22
C ASP A 101 8.45 4.28 6.25
N MET A 102 9.45 3.77 5.53
CA MET A 102 9.76 2.34 5.48
C MET A 102 10.39 1.79 6.76
N ARG A 103 10.88 2.65 7.66
CA ARG A 103 11.50 2.23 8.92
C ARG A 103 10.48 2.11 10.05
N SER A 104 9.31 2.74 9.88
CA SER A 104 8.19 2.69 10.81
C SER A 104 7.76 1.26 11.14
N ASN A 105 7.03 1.13 12.26
CA ASN A 105 6.34 -0.09 12.65
C ASN A 105 5.28 -0.48 11.60
N THR A 106 4.61 0.51 10.98
CA THR A 106 3.61 0.27 9.94
C THR A 106 4.29 -0.15 8.63
N GLN A 107 4.01 -1.37 8.17
CA GLN A 107 4.56 -1.94 6.95
C GLN A 107 3.63 -1.74 5.74
N ARG A 108 2.33 -1.90 5.95
CA ARG A 108 1.27 -1.76 4.94
C ARG A 108 0.07 -1.08 5.57
N ILE A 109 -0.74 -0.45 4.74
CA ILE A 109 -2.02 0.11 5.17
C ILE A 109 -3.08 -0.33 4.16
N PHE A 110 -4.13 -0.97 4.63
CA PHE A 110 -5.35 -1.13 3.86
C PHE A 110 -6.32 0.00 4.19
N VAL A 111 -6.81 0.68 3.17
CA VAL A 111 -7.72 1.81 3.31
C VAL A 111 -9.04 1.47 2.63
N PRO A 112 -10.14 1.31 3.38
CA PRO A 112 -11.46 1.10 2.81
C PRO A 112 -11.85 2.26 1.90
N ARG A 113 -12.49 1.95 0.77
CA ARG A 113 -12.97 2.99 -0.16
C ARG A 113 -14.01 3.91 0.51
N SER A 114 -14.81 3.35 1.40
CA SER A 114 -15.80 4.06 2.25
C SER A 114 -15.19 5.15 3.13
N ALA A 115 -13.91 5.05 3.49
CA ALA A 115 -13.22 6.01 4.36
C ALA A 115 -12.68 7.23 3.60
N LEU A 116 -12.61 7.16 2.27
CA LEU A 116 -12.00 8.18 1.42
C LEU A 116 -13.03 9.19 0.92
N SER A 117 -12.61 10.44 0.84
CA SER A 117 -13.29 11.49 0.05
C SER A 117 -12.75 11.55 -1.37
N SER A 118 -11.43 11.37 -1.55
CA SER A 118 -10.81 11.30 -2.87
C SER A 118 -9.48 10.55 -2.85
N LEU A 119 -9.13 9.94 -3.99
CA LEU A 119 -7.81 9.40 -4.25
C LEU A 119 -7.24 10.07 -5.50
N THR A 120 -6.05 10.64 -5.39
CA THR A 120 -5.35 11.33 -6.49
C THR A 120 -4.03 10.65 -6.78
N VAL A 121 -3.78 10.28 -8.03
CA VAL A 121 -2.47 9.81 -8.46
C VAL A 121 -1.58 11.03 -8.70
N LEU A 122 -0.51 11.17 -7.91
CA LEU A 122 0.45 12.26 -8.02
C LEU A 122 1.50 12.00 -9.11
N ALA A 123 1.97 10.75 -9.22
CA ALA A 123 2.91 10.34 -10.25
C ALA A 123 2.90 8.83 -10.48
N VAL A 124 3.25 8.43 -11.69
CA VAL A 124 3.66 7.05 -12.00
C VAL A 124 5.18 6.95 -11.84
N ILE A 125 5.63 6.02 -11.01
CA ILE A 125 7.05 5.70 -10.84
C ILE A 125 7.27 4.34 -11.50
N GLY A 126 7.66 4.37 -12.76
CA GLY A 126 8.04 3.16 -13.49
C GLY A 126 9.50 2.78 -13.22
N ALA A 127 9.82 1.50 -13.45
CA ALA A 127 11.19 1.07 -13.65
C ALA A 127 11.87 2.03 -14.62
N THR A 128 13.04 2.55 -14.25
CA THR A 128 13.92 3.12 -15.26
C THR A 128 14.28 1.96 -16.19
N ARG A 129 13.61 1.87 -17.35
CA ARG A 129 14.12 1.08 -18.47
C ARG A 129 15.49 1.69 -18.75
N ARG A 130 16.56 1.13 -18.17
CA ARG A 130 17.89 1.26 -18.73
C ARG A 130 17.71 0.73 -20.14
N ARG A 131 17.54 1.62 -21.13
CA ARG A 131 17.87 1.30 -22.51
C ARG A 131 19.22 0.63 -22.37
N ARG A 132 19.29 -0.69 -22.64
CA ARG A 132 20.56 -1.35 -22.90
C ARG A 132 21.17 -0.46 -23.98
N LYS A 133 22.12 0.40 -23.59
CA LYS A 133 23.01 1.06 -24.55
C LYS A 133 23.49 -0.13 -25.38
N GLY A 134 23.11 -0.14 -26.66
CA GLY A 134 23.18 -1.32 -27.51
C GLY A 134 24.45 -2.08 -27.20
N ALA A 135 24.33 -3.39 -26.95
CA ALA A 135 25.51 -4.24 -26.80
C ALA A 135 26.46 -3.82 -27.92
N LEU A 136 27.62 -3.26 -27.56
CA LEU A 136 28.67 -3.01 -28.51
C LEU A 136 28.82 -4.34 -29.22
N MET A 137 28.50 -4.37 -30.52
CA MET A 137 28.63 -5.58 -31.31
C MET A 137 30.04 -6.07 -31.06
N ASP A 138 30.20 -7.21 -30.39
CA ASP A 138 31.52 -7.75 -30.14
C ASP A 138 32.07 -8.14 -31.49
N THR A 139 32.94 -7.29 -32.04
CA THR A 139 33.55 -7.47 -33.37
C THR A 139 34.42 -8.72 -33.44
N ARG A 140 34.61 -9.43 -32.32
CA ARG A 140 35.27 -10.73 -32.24
C ARG A 140 34.34 -11.92 -32.44
N GLN A 141 33.01 -11.71 -32.46
CA GLN A 141 32.06 -12.79 -32.71
C GLN A 141 31.90 -12.99 -34.23
N VAL A 142 32.46 -14.08 -34.73
CA VAL A 142 32.32 -14.47 -36.14
C VAL A 142 30.86 -14.90 -36.39
N GLN A 143 30.24 -14.34 -37.43
CA GLN A 143 28.91 -14.76 -37.89
C GLN A 143 29.01 -16.17 -38.46
N LEU A 144 28.45 -17.15 -37.73
CA LEU A 144 28.49 -18.56 -38.13
C LEU A 144 27.54 -18.91 -39.27
N PHE A 145 26.59 -18.02 -39.61
CA PHE A 145 25.66 -18.22 -40.72
C PHE A 145 25.32 -16.88 -41.39
N GLY A 146 25.76 -16.72 -42.62
CA GLY A 146 25.21 -15.78 -43.60
C GLY A 146 24.40 -16.57 -44.62
N GLU A 147 23.44 -15.89 -45.28
CA GLU A 147 22.48 -16.47 -46.23
C GLU A 147 23.12 -17.33 -47.34
#